data_AF-A0A970DE82-F1
#
_entry.id   AF-A0A970DE82-F1
#
_cell.length_a   1.000
_cell.length_b   1.000
_cell.length_c   1.000
_cell.angle_alpha   90.00
_cell.angle_beta   90.00
_cell.angle_gamma   90.00
#
_symmetry.space_group_name_H-M   'P 1'
#
loop_
_entity.id
_entity.type
_entity.pdbx_description
1 polymer ?
#
loop_
_entity_poly.entity_id
_entity_poly.type
_entity_poly.pdbx_seq_one_letter_code
_entity_poly.pdbx_strand_id
1 'polypeptide(L)'
;MDHRESSNKNKYNEFEINKIYPGETAVKPQLPIWYVKSKNTIWYILSVIEVLLLLRFIFKLLGANTASGFTVFIYSITNILTMPFSGIFNPVRSTGLVTSSVFEPATIIAMAIYALAAWGIIRLLWIKVSRNGS
;
A
#
# COMPACT_ATOMS: atom_id res chain seq x y z
N MET A 1 -36.17 -45.50 25.05
CA MET A 1 -34.83 -44.99 24.70
C MET A 1 -34.85 -43.49 24.88
N ASP A 2 -34.08 -42.97 25.83
CA ASP A 2 -34.16 -41.59 26.33
C ASP A 2 -33.43 -40.61 25.38
N HIS A 3 -34.13 -39.60 24.89
CA HIS A 3 -33.63 -38.61 23.93
C HIS A 3 -32.62 -37.60 24.54
N ARG A 4 -32.37 -37.64 25.86
CA ARG A 4 -31.49 -36.69 26.56
C ARG A 4 -30.00 -37.06 26.49
N GLU A 5 -29.67 -38.32 26.22
CA GLU A 5 -28.30 -38.82 26.26
C GLU A 5 -27.49 -38.43 24.99
N SER A 6 -28.16 -38.31 23.84
CA SER A 6 -27.53 -37.91 22.57
C SER A 6 -27.14 -36.42 22.54
N SER A 7 -27.93 -35.55 23.17
CA SER A 7 -27.64 -34.11 23.23
C SER A 7 -26.40 -33.80 24.08
N ASN A 8 -26.16 -34.59 25.13
CA ASN A 8 -25.03 -34.36 26.03
C ASN A 8 -23.71 -34.79 25.37
N LYS A 9 -23.74 -35.91 24.63
CA LYS A 9 -22.56 -36.44 23.91
C LYS A 9 -22.06 -35.48 22.83
N ASN A 10 -22.96 -34.83 22.10
CA ASN A 10 -22.58 -33.85 21.08
C ASN A 10 -21.88 -32.62 21.68
N LYS A 11 -22.34 -32.18 22.85
CA LYS A 11 -21.76 -31.04 23.54
C LYS A 11 -20.31 -31.29 23.95
N TYR A 12 -19.98 -32.46 24.51
CA TYR A 12 -18.59 -32.80 24.87
C TYR A 12 -17.69 -32.93 23.64
N ASN A 13 -18.21 -33.50 22.55
CA ASN A 13 -17.47 -33.61 21.30
C ASN A 13 -17.12 -32.22 20.76
N GLU A 14 -18.09 -31.30 20.69
CA GLU A 14 -17.91 -29.90 20.23
C GLU A 14 -16.82 -29.13 21.02
N PHE A 15 -16.74 -29.35 22.34
CA PHE A 15 -15.68 -28.75 23.17
C PHE A 15 -14.30 -29.33 22.89
N GLU A 16 -14.18 -30.62 22.59
CA GLU A 16 -12.90 -31.25 22.24
C GLU A 16 -12.42 -30.87 20.84
N ILE A 17 -13.29 -30.85 19.83
CA ILE A 17 -12.92 -30.40 18.46
C ILE A 17 -12.46 -28.94 18.43
N ASN A 18 -13.11 -28.05 19.19
CA ASN A 18 -12.69 -26.65 19.28
C ASN A 18 -11.34 -26.47 20.02
N LYS A 19 -10.98 -27.42 20.89
CA LYS A 19 -9.69 -27.41 21.62
C LYS A 19 -8.54 -27.98 20.77
N ILE A 20 -8.83 -28.94 19.89
CA ILE A 20 -7.84 -29.62 19.04
C ILE A 20 -7.52 -28.79 17.79
N TYR A 21 -8.49 -28.04 17.26
CA TYR A 21 -8.31 -27.15 16.10
C TYR A 21 -8.74 -25.71 16.42
N PRO A 22 -7.99 -24.99 17.28
CA PRO A 22 -8.37 -23.65 17.74
C PRO A 22 -8.38 -22.57 16.63
N GLY A 23 -7.97 -22.92 15.41
CA GLY A 23 -7.88 -22.01 14.26
C GLY A 23 -8.91 -22.26 13.15
N GLU A 24 -9.67 -23.36 13.20
CA GLU A 24 -10.62 -23.73 12.14
C GLU A 24 -11.99 -23.05 12.32
N THR A 25 -12.33 -22.68 13.55
CA THR A 25 -13.52 -21.91 13.93
C THR A 25 -13.27 -20.40 13.97
N ALA A 26 -12.06 -19.94 13.64
CA ALA A 26 -11.75 -18.52 13.54
C ALA A 26 -12.58 -17.92 12.40
N VAL A 27 -13.75 -17.36 12.75
CA VAL A 27 -14.61 -16.58 11.86
C VAL A 27 -13.75 -15.48 11.28
N LYS A 28 -13.26 -15.66 10.03
CA LYS A 28 -12.55 -14.59 9.33
C LYS A 28 -13.50 -13.40 9.34
N PRO A 29 -13.06 -12.21 9.79
CA PRO A 29 -13.91 -11.03 9.75
C PRO A 29 -14.50 -10.95 8.33
N GLN A 30 -15.81 -11.09 8.23
CA GLN A 30 -16.53 -11.04 6.95
C GLN A 30 -16.54 -9.59 6.49
N LEU A 31 -15.38 -9.17 5.97
CA LEU A 31 -15.19 -7.83 5.46
C LEU A 31 -16.09 -7.65 4.24
N PRO A 32 -16.81 -6.53 4.12
CA PRO A 32 -17.64 -6.28 2.97
C PRO A 32 -16.82 -6.39 1.67
N ILE A 33 -17.38 -7.03 0.64
CA ILE A 33 -16.71 -7.22 -0.65
C ILE A 33 -16.22 -5.88 -1.23
N TRP A 34 -17.01 -4.81 -1.05
CA TRP A 34 -16.65 -3.46 -1.50
C TRP A 34 -15.40 -2.91 -0.79
N TYR A 35 -15.15 -3.26 0.47
CA TYR A 35 -13.95 -2.83 1.20
C TYR A 35 -12.70 -3.49 0.64
N VAL A 36 -12.74 -4.80 0.41
CA VAL A 36 -11.61 -5.54 -0.16
C VAL A 36 -11.26 -5.01 -1.54
N LYS A 37 -12.28 -4.80 -2.40
CA LYS A 37 -12.08 -4.20 -3.73
C LYS A 37 -11.45 -2.81 -3.63
N SER A 38 -12.00 -1.92 -2.80
CA SER A 38 -11.49 -0.54 -2.65
C SER A 38 -10.05 -0.51 -2.15
N LYS A 39 -9.74 -1.30 -1.12
CA LYS A 39 -8.38 -1.43 -0.58
C LYS A 39 -7.40 -1.89 -1.67
N ASN A 40 -7.76 -2.91 -2.43
CA ASN A 40 -6.90 -3.44 -3.50
C ASN A 40 -6.68 -2.40 -4.62
N THR A 41 -7.73 -1.67 -5.02
CA THR A 41 -7.60 -0.59 -6.01
C THR A 41 -6.65 0.51 -5.52
N ILE A 42 -6.77 0.94 -4.26
CA ILE A 42 -5.89 1.97 -3.69
C ILE A 42 -4.44 1.49 -3.68
N TRP A 43 -4.18 0.25 -3.23
CA TRP A 43 -2.84 -0.32 -3.25
C TRP A 43 -2.27 -0.41 -4.66
N TYR A 44 -3.07 -0.82 -5.64
CA TYR A 44 -2.64 -0.91 -7.03
C TYR A 44 -2.21 0.46 -7.58
N ILE A 45 -3.03 1.49 -7.39
CA ILE A 45 -2.73 2.86 -7.84
C ILE A 45 -1.46 3.38 -7.13
N LEU A 46 -1.36 3.18 -5.81
CA LEU A 46 -0.19 3.57 -5.04
C LEU A 46 1.07 2.90 -5.60
N SER A 47 1.05 1.59 -5.83
CA SER A 47 2.20 0.85 -6.36
C SER A 47 2.63 1.36 -7.74
N VAL A 48 1.70 1.71 -8.63
CA VAL A 48 2.04 2.29 -9.94
C VAL A 48 2.72 3.65 -9.77
N ILE A 49 2.18 4.53 -8.93
CA ILE A 49 2.75 5.85 -8.63
C ILE A 49 4.15 5.70 -8.03
N GLU A 50 4.30 4.84 -7.02
CA GLU A 50 5.56 4.55 -6.33
C GLU A 50 6.62 4.03 -7.29
N VAL A 51 6.29 3.07 -8.15
CA VAL A 51 7.24 2.52 -9.13
C VAL A 51 7.74 3.60 -10.08
N LEU A 52 6.85 4.48 -10.57
CA LEU A 52 7.25 5.59 -11.44
C LEU A 52 8.18 6.58 -10.73
N LEU A 53 7.86 6.96 -9.49
CA LEU A 53 8.69 7.87 -8.70
C LEU A 53 10.02 7.23 -8.30
N LEU A 54 10.03 5.94 -7.97
CA LEU A 54 11.24 5.19 -7.66
C LEU A 54 12.17 5.10 -8.89
N LEU A 55 11.60 4.82 -10.07
CA LEU A 55 12.36 4.85 -11.34
C LEU A 55 12.95 6.23 -11.59
N ARG A 56 12.16 7.31 -11.41
CA ARG A 56 12.66 8.68 -11.52
C ARG A 56 13.83 8.91 -10.56
N PHE A 57 13.67 8.54 -9.30
CA PHE A 57 14.66 8.72 -8.25
C PHE A 57 15.98 8.01 -8.58
N ILE A 58 15.91 6.72 -8.96
CA ILE A 58 17.08 5.94 -9.37
C ILE A 58 17.74 6.57 -10.61
N PHE A 59 16.97 6.97 -11.62
CA PHE A 59 17.52 7.60 -12.82
C PHE A 59 18.21 8.93 -12.52
N LYS A 60 17.62 9.75 -11.66
CA LYS A 60 18.22 11.03 -11.23
C LYS A 60 19.50 10.82 -10.43
N LEU A 61 19.53 9.82 -9.55
CA LEU A 61 20.70 9.42 -8.77
C LEU A 61 21.84 8.88 -9.63
N LEU A 62 21.53 8.02 -10.59
CA LEU A 62 22.51 7.41 -11.48
C LEU A 62 22.96 8.36 -12.61
N GLY A 63 22.38 9.56 -12.71
CA GLY A 63 22.67 10.50 -13.79
C GLY A 63 22.25 9.97 -15.16
N ALA A 64 21.09 9.32 -15.23
CA ALA A 64 20.56 8.74 -16.46
C ALA A 64 20.49 9.77 -17.59
N ASN A 65 20.73 9.31 -18.82
CA ASN A 65 20.75 10.15 -20.00
C ASN A 65 19.37 10.79 -20.24
N THR A 66 19.30 12.11 -20.09
CA THR A 66 18.07 12.89 -20.31
C THR A 66 17.65 12.99 -21.78
N ALA A 67 18.50 12.55 -22.72
CA ALA A 67 18.15 12.42 -24.14
C ALA A 67 17.49 11.07 -24.47
N SER A 68 17.46 10.11 -23.54
CA SER A 68 16.77 8.83 -23.74
C SER A 68 15.25 9.02 -23.72
N GLY A 69 14.55 8.52 -24.74
CA GLY A 69 13.10 8.61 -24.83
C GLY A 69 12.37 8.01 -23.61
N PHE A 70 12.90 6.91 -23.05
CA PHE A 70 12.33 6.30 -21.85
C PHE A 70 12.51 7.18 -20.60
N THR A 71 13.70 7.75 -20.42
CA THR A 71 13.97 8.67 -19.30
C THR A 71 13.12 9.92 -19.39
N VAL A 72 12.98 10.49 -20.59
CA VAL A 72 12.10 11.65 -20.85
C VAL A 72 10.64 11.31 -20.53
N PHE A 73 10.16 10.14 -20.95
CA PHE A 73 8.80 9.68 -20.64
C PHE A 73 8.54 9.59 -19.13
N ILE A 74 9.42 8.92 -18.39
CA ILE A 74 9.30 8.80 -16.92
C ILE A 74 9.33 10.18 -16.27
N TYR A 75 10.28 11.04 -16.66
CA TYR A 75 10.40 12.38 -16.08
C TYR A 75 9.17 13.24 -16.38
N SER A 76 8.58 13.13 -17.56
CA SER A 76 7.40 13.92 -17.96
C SER A 76 6.16 13.56 -17.13
N ILE A 77 5.86 12.27 -16.97
CA ILE A 77 4.71 11.82 -16.17
C ILE A 77 4.93 12.13 -14.69
N THR A 78 6.12 11.82 -14.17
CA THR A 78 6.41 12.00 -12.74
C THR A 78 6.54 13.47 -12.36
N ASN A 79 6.80 14.37 -13.31
CA ASN A 79 6.90 15.80 -13.00
C ASN A 79 5.62 16.37 -12.42
N ILE A 80 4.46 15.94 -12.92
CA ILE A 80 3.15 16.39 -12.42
C ILE A 80 2.95 15.93 -10.97
N LEU A 81 3.41 14.72 -10.64
CA LEU A 81 3.33 14.14 -9.29
C LEU A 81 4.30 14.84 -8.32
N THR A 82 5.48 15.24 -8.77
CA THR A 82 6.47 15.92 -7.90
C THR A 82 6.27 17.43 -7.85
N MET A 83 5.53 18.04 -8.78
CA MET A 83 5.29 19.48 -8.88
C MET A 83 4.83 20.13 -7.56
N PRO A 84 3.83 19.62 -6.83
CA PRO A 84 3.37 20.25 -5.58
C PRO A 84 4.41 20.21 -4.46
N PHE A 85 5.40 19.32 -4.55
CA PHE A 85 6.48 19.18 -3.57
C PHE A 85 7.78 19.85 -4.05
N SER A 86 7.77 20.44 -5.24
CA SER A 86 8.90 21.20 -5.77
C SER A 86 9.06 22.49 -4.95
N GLY A 87 10.30 22.78 -4.53
CA GLY A 87 10.61 23.97 -3.72
C GLY A 87 10.55 23.79 -2.20
N ILE A 88 10.06 22.66 -1.67
CA ILE A 88 10.13 22.38 -0.21
C ILE A 88 11.59 22.25 0.24
N PHE A 89 12.44 21.66 -0.62
CA PHE A 89 13.89 21.56 -0.40
C PHE A 89 14.64 21.95 -1.66
N ASN A 90 15.76 22.65 -1.49
CA ASN A 90 16.66 22.95 -2.61
C ASN A 90 17.29 21.65 -3.14
N PRO A 91 17.28 21.40 -4.47
CA PRO A 91 17.92 20.23 -5.04
C PRO A 91 19.43 20.25 -4.77
N VAL A 92 19.98 19.13 -4.31
CA VAL A 92 21.44 18.98 -4.17
C VAL A 92 21.97 18.50 -5.52
N ARG A 93 22.72 19.38 -6.21
CA ARG A 93 23.34 19.07 -7.50
C ARG A 93 24.79 18.66 -7.25
N SER A 94 25.17 17.47 -7.70
CA SER A 94 26.58 17.07 -7.77
C SER A 94 27.02 17.16 -9.23
N THR A 95 27.81 18.19 -9.56
CA THR A 95 28.41 18.35 -10.89
C THR A 95 29.68 17.52 -10.97
N GLY A 96 29.57 16.26 -11.41
CA GLY A 96 30.72 15.46 -11.82
C GLY A 96 31.16 15.82 -13.25
N LEU A 97 32.46 15.69 -13.54
CA LEU A 97 33.12 16.05 -14.81
C LEU A 97 32.53 15.41 -16.09
N VAL A 98 31.62 14.42 -15.99
CA VAL A 98 31.01 13.71 -17.13
C VAL A 98 29.49 13.48 -16.96
N THR A 99 28.94 13.55 -15.74
CA THR A 99 27.51 13.28 -15.47
C THR A 99 27.00 14.13 -14.31
N SER A 100 25.86 14.81 -14.50
CA SER A 100 25.17 15.55 -13.44
C SER A 100 24.15 14.66 -12.74
N SER A 101 24.51 14.10 -11.58
CA SER A 101 23.54 13.45 -10.69
C SER A 101 22.82 14.54 -9.88
N VAL A 102 21.49 14.52 -9.89
CA VAL A 102 20.67 15.50 -9.17
C VAL A 102 19.87 14.75 -8.13
N PHE A 103 20.23 14.91 -6.87
CA PHE A 103 19.37 14.46 -5.79
C PHE A 103 18.20 15.44 -5.67
N GLU A 104 16.98 14.97 -5.94
CA GLU A 104 15.74 15.74 -5.79
C GLU A 104 14.99 15.24 -4.54
N PRO A 105 15.18 15.87 -3.36
CA PRO A 105 14.47 15.47 -2.14
C PRO A 105 12.95 15.48 -2.31
N ALA A 106 12.44 16.35 -3.19
CA ALA A 106 11.03 16.41 -3.57
C ALA A 106 10.47 15.05 -4.05
N THR A 107 11.28 14.22 -4.72
CA THR A 107 10.81 12.89 -5.19
C THR A 107 10.60 11.94 -4.01
N ILE A 108 11.52 11.93 -3.04
CA ILE A 108 11.39 11.10 -1.83
C ILE A 108 10.17 11.55 -1.01
N ILE A 109 9.96 12.86 -0.89
CA ILE A 109 8.83 13.42 -0.16
C ILE A 109 7.52 13.07 -0.84
N ALA A 110 7.47 13.14 -2.18
CA ALA A 110 6.30 12.72 -2.94
C ALA A 110 5.95 11.25 -2.64
N MET A 111 6.93 10.35 -2.68
CA MET A 111 6.75 8.94 -2.32
C MET A 111 6.18 8.78 -0.90
N ALA A 112 6.83 9.40 0.09
CA ALA A 112 6.40 9.34 1.48
C ALA A 112 4.95 9.86 1.67
N ILE A 113 4.61 10.99 1.06
CA ILE A 113 3.28 11.59 1.18
C ILE A 113 2.21 10.72 0.50
N TYR A 114 2.49 10.17 -0.69
CA TYR A 114 1.54 9.29 -1.36
C TYR A 114 1.32 7.99 -0.58
N ALA A 115 2.37 7.39 -0.04
CA ALA A 115 2.27 6.21 0.83
C ALA A 115 1.43 6.51 2.09
N LEU A 116 1.67 7.64 2.75
CA LEU A 116 0.90 8.07 3.92
C LEU A 116 -0.56 8.35 3.58
N ALA A 117 -0.83 9.02 2.45
CA ALA A 117 -2.18 9.33 2.00
C ALA A 117 -2.98 8.05 1.73
N ALA A 118 -2.42 7.10 0.97
CA ALA A 118 -3.07 5.82 0.68
C ALA A 118 -3.33 5.01 1.96
N TRP A 119 -2.34 4.94 2.86
CA TRP A 119 -2.50 4.29 4.16
C TRP A 119 -3.61 4.93 5.00
N GLY A 120 -3.66 6.26 5.06
CA GLY A 120 -4.70 7.03 5.74
C GLY A 120 -6.10 6.75 5.18
N ILE A 121 -6.26 6.75 3.86
CA ILE A 121 -7.54 6.43 3.21
C ILE A 121 -8.00 5.02 3.58
N ILE A 122 -7.12 4.02 3.52
CA ILE A 122 -7.46 2.64 3.87
C ILE A 122 -7.87 2.53 5.35
N ARG A 123 -7.18 3.25 6.25
CA ARG A 123 -7.54 3.31 7.68
C ARG A 123 -8.93 3.90 7.88
N LEU A 124 -9.28 4.96 7.17
CA LEU A 124 -10.62 5.56 7.23
C LEU A 124 -11.70 4.59 6.71
N LEU A 125 -11.43 3.87 5.61
CA LEU A 125 -12.35 2.85 5.09
C LEU A 125 -12.58 1.74 6.11
N TRP A 126 -11.54 1.32 6.83
CA TRP A 126 -11.65 0.30 7.86
C TRP A 126 -12.54 0.76 9.03
N ILE A 127 -12.37 2.00 9.52
CA ILE A 127 -13.23 2.58 10.56
C ILE A 127 -14.70 2.58 10.13
N LYS A 128 -14.97 2.96 8.87
CA LYS A 128 -16.33 2.95 8.31
C LYS A 128 -16.94 1.55 8.27
N VAL A 129 -16.14 0.54 7.94
CA VAL A 129 -16.57 -0.87 7.94
C VAL A 129 -16.88 -1.34 9.37
N SER A 130 -16.00 -1.04 10.33
CA SER A 130 -16.17 -1.47 11.73
C SER A 130 -17.41 -0.87 12.39
N ARG A 131 -17.81 0.36 12.02
CA ARG A 131 -19.00 1.02 12.56
C ARG A 131 -20.32 0.45 12.01
N ASN A 132 -20.32 -0.08 10.79
CA ASN A 132 -21.53 -0.63 10.17
C ASN A 132 -21.80 -2.10 10.56
N GLY A 133 -20.90 -2.74 11.31
CA GLY A 133 -21.04 -4.12 11.79
C GLY A 133 -21.57 -4.24 13.23
N SER A 134 -22.00 -3.15 13.85
CA SER A 134 -22.63 -3.09 15.19
C SER A 134 -24.10 -2.73 15.09
#